data_AF-A0A9N9MHW1-F1
#
_entry.id   AF-A0A9N9MHW1-F1
#
_cell.length_a   1.000
_cell.length_b   1.000
_cell.length_c   1.000
_cell.angle_alpha   90.00
_cell.angle_beta   90.00
_cell.angle_gamma   90.00
#
_symmetry.space_group_name_H-M   'P 1'
#
loop_
_entity.id
_entity.type
_entity.pdbx_description
1 polymer ?
#
loop_
_entity_poly.entity_id
_entity_poly.type
_entity_poly.pdbx_seq_one_letter_code
_entity_poly.pdbx_strand_id
1 'polypeptide(L)'
;MQDNEARLKDLEDAKIALINENFLFNYELVMQLQEFLVPREKELIRIWCEKLFNHDENLNQINLRKHYMTYIFLMLQKGGISEPFTRLPPSELPILSQIVPREIYLEVVAGNEHLELQ
;
A
#
# COMPACT_ATOMS: atom_id res chain seq x y z
N MET A 1 19.92 -25.06 -19.28
CA MET A 1 18.45 -24.99 -19.11
C MET A 1 18.13 -24.84 -17.62
N GLN A 2 18.52 -25.80 -16.76
CA GLN A 2 18.36 -25.72 -15.29
C GLN A 2 18.99 -24.47 -14.65
N ASP A 3 20.17 -24.05 -15.10
CA ASP A 3 20.85 -22.83 -14.60
C ASP A 3 20.07 -21.54 -14.90
N ASN A 4 19.29 -21.52 -15.98
CA ASN A 4 18.49 -20.33 -16.36
C ASN A 4 17.19 -20.26 -15.55
N GLU A 5 16.57 -21.40 -15.26
CA GLU A 5 15.37 -21.50 -14.41
C GLU A 5 15.67 -21.13 -12.95
N ALA A 6 16.81 -21.58 -12.42
CA ALA A 6 17.25 -21.21 -11.07
C ALA A 6 17.45 -19.69 -10.94
N ARG A 7 18.14 -19.07 -11.90
CA ARG A 7 18.36 -17.62 -11.92
C ARG A 7 17.07 -16.80 -12.02
N LEU A 8 16.09 -17.28 -12.80
CA LEU A 8 14.80 -16.61 -12.91
C LEU A 8 14.03 -16.66 -11.58
N LYS A 9 14.07 -17.80 -10.90
CA LYS A 9 13.48 -17.95 -9.57
C LYS A 9 14.14 -17.05 -8.54
N ASP A 10 15.47 -17.02 -8.48
CA ASP A 10 16.20 -16.16 -7.55
C ASP A 10 15.88 -14.68 -7.75
N LEU A 11 15.70 -14.26 -9.01
CA LEU A 11 15.29 -12.89 -9.34
C LEU A 11 13.86 -12.59 -8.88
N GLU A 12 12.94 -13.53 -9.03
CA GLU A 12 11.55 -13.40 -8.56
C GLU A 12 11.49 -13.31 -7.03
N ASP A 13 12.23 -14.18 -6.33
CA ASP A 13 12.32 -14.19 -4.88
C ASP A 13 12.92 -12.87 -4.35
N ALA A 14 13.98 -12.37 -4.97
CA ALA A 14 14.58 -11.08 -4.64
C ALA A 14 13.60 -9.90 -4.85
N LYS A 15 12.81 -9.95 -5.93
CA LYS A 15 11.78 -8.93 -6.18
C LYS A 15 10.68 -8.95 -5.12
N ILE A 16 10.22 -10.14 -4.73
CA ILE A 16 9.22 -10.30 -3.66
C ILE A 16 9.76 -9.74 -2.34
N ALA A 17 11.01 -10.06 -1.99
CA ALA A 17 11.65 -9.55 -0.78
C ALA A 17 11.67 -8.01 -0.75
N LEU A 18 12.07 -7.38 -1.85
CA LEU A 18 12.11 -5.92 -1.97
C LEU A 18 10.72 -5.28 -1.83
N ILE A 19 9.69 -5.87 -2.45
CA ILE A 19 8.31 -5.37 -2.34
C ILE A 19 7.81 -5.46 -0.89
N ASN A 20 8.12 -6.56 -0.21
CA ASN A 20 7.74 -6.76 1.19
C ASN A 20 8.46 -5.81 2.14
N GLU A 21 9.75 -5.54 1.91
CA GLU A 21 10.50 -4.55 2.68
C GLU A 21 9.88 -3.15 2.54
N ASN A 22 9.54 -2.74 1.30
CA ASN A 22 8.86 -1.48 1.05
C ASN A 22 7.49 -1.41 1.75
N PHE A 23 6.72 -2.50 1.70
CA PHE A 23 5.44 -2.60 2.39
C PHE A 23 5.61 -2.44 3.90
N LEU A 24 6.55 -3.17 4.52
CA LEU A 24 6.77 -3.14 5.97
C LEU A 24 7.25 -1.78 6.45
N PHE A 25 8.17 -1.16 5.71
CA PHE A 25 8.63 0.19 6.02
C PHE A 25 7.47 1.20 6.01
N ASN A 26 6.64 1.18 4.95
CA ASN A 26 5.48 2.07 4.88
C ASN A 26 4.43 1.72 5.96
N TYR A 27 4.25 0.44 6.29
CA TYR A 27 3.37 0.01 7.37
C TYR A 27 3.81 0.62 8.71
N GLU A 28 5.09 0.54 9.06
CA GLU A 28 5.62 1.13 10.30
C GLU A 28 5.37 2.65 10.34
N LEU A 29 5.62 3.35 9.22
CA LEU A 29 5.35 4.78 9.12
C LEU A 29 3.87 5.12 9.28
N VAL A 30 2.98 4.36 8.63
CA VAL A 30 1.52 4.52 8.77
C VAL A 30 1.08 4.29 10.21
N MET A 31 1.63 3.27 10.88
CA MET A 31 1.33 2.98 12.28
C MET A 31 1.72 4.13 13.22
N GLN A 32 2.76 4.90 12.90
CA GLN A 32 3.13 6.12 13.63
C GLN A 32 2.25 7.31 13.26
N LEU A 33 2.00 7.52 11.97
CA LEU A 33 1.23 8.69 11.49
C LEU A 33 -0.24 8.65 11.91
N GLN A 34 -0.84 7.46 12.02
CA GLN A 34 -2.24 7.35 12.45
C GLN A 34 -2.48 7.80 13.90
N GLU A 35 -1.43 7.94 14.71
CA GLU A 35 -1.55 8.44 16.09
C GLU A 35 -2.03 9.89 16.15
N PHE A 36 -1.92 10.64 15.05
CA PHE A 36 -2.40 12.01 14.94
C PHE A 36 -3.86 12.12 14.47
N LEU A 37 -4.52 11.00 14.17
CA LEU A 37 -5.92 10.96 13.75
C LEU A 37 -6.87 10.95 14.94
N VAL A 38 -8.14 11.29 14.69
CA VAL A 38 -9.18 11.10 15.71
C VAL A 38 -9.46 9.60 15.92
N PRO A 39 -9.93 9.16 17.10
CA PRO A 39 -10.02 7.73 17.45
C PRO A 39 -10.74 6.85 16.43
N ARG A 40 -11.81 7.36 15.81
CA ARG A 40 -12.57 6.64 14.78
C ARG A 40 -11.75 6.41 13.51
N GLU A 41 -11.02 7.42 13.06
CA GLU A 41 -10.20 7.36 11.85
C GLU A 41 -8.98 6.47 12.07
N LYS A 42 -8.35 6.58 13.25
CA LYS A 42 -7.28 5.68 13.69
C LYS A 42 -7.71 4.22 13.63
N GLU A 43 -8.89 3.90 14.16
CA GLU A 43 -9.40 2.52 14.12
C GLU A 43 -9.67 2.04 12.69
N LEU A 44 -10.20 2.90 11.81
CA LEU A 44 -10.38 2.54 10.40
C LEU A 44 -9.05 2.25 9.70
N ILE A 45 -8.03 3.08 9.92
CA ILE A 45 -6.69 2.86 9.35
C ILE A 45 -6.08 1.57 9.90
N ARG A 46 -6.23 1.28 11.19
CA ARG A 46 -5.79 0.01 11.78
C ARG A 46 -6.43 -1.20 11.08
N ILE A 47 -7.76 -1.18 10.88
CA ILE A 47 -8.48 -2.26 10.20
C ILE A 47 -8.00 -2.42 8.74
N TRP A 48 -7.78 -1.31 8.02
CA TRP A 48 -7.20 -1.36 6.67
C TRP A 48 -5.80 -1.97 6.68
N CYS A 49 -4.94 -1.56 7.61
CA CYS A 49 -3.58 -2.08 7.74
C CYS A 49 -3.57 -3.58 8.03
N GLU A 50 -4.44 -4.06 8.94
CA GLU A 50 -4.61 -5.49 9.23
C GLU A 50 -5.07 -6.29 8.00
N LYS A 51 -6.01 -5.75 7.22
CA LYS A 51 -6.46 -6.38 5.97
C LYS A 51 -5.32 -6.51 4.96
N LEU A 52 -4.52 -5.45 4.80
CA LEU A 52 -3.40 -5.41 3.85
C LEU A 52 -2.22 -6.29 4.28
N PHE A 53 -1.97 -6.38 5.60
CA PHE A 53 -0.91 -7.22 6.15
C PHE A 53 -1.13 -8.69 5.79
N ASN A 54 -2.38 -9.16 5.83
CA ASN A 54 -2.76 -10.53 5.49
C ASN A 54 -3.02 -10.77 3.99
N HIS A 55 -2.71 -9.80 3.11
CA HIS A 55 -2.97 -9.89 1.67
C HIS A 55 -1.71 -10.18 0.86
N ASP A 56 -1.16 -11.39 1.02
CA ASP A 56 0.14 -11.77 0.44
C ASP A 56 0.27 -13.21 -0.06
N GLU A 57 -0.85 -13.83 -0.40
CA GLU A 57 -0.89 -15.22 -0.86
C GLU A 57 -0.22 -15.42 -2.22
N ASN A 58 -0.13 -14.36 -3.03
CA ASN A 58 0.50 -14.39 -4.35
C ASN A 58 1.07 -13.02 -4.75
N LEU A 59 1.89 -13.00 -5.81
CA LEU A 59 2.58 -11.80 -6.28
C LEU A 59 1.63 -10.64 -6.61
N ASN A 60 0.42 -10.91 -7.11
CA ASN A 60 -0.55 -9.85 -7.38
C ASN A 60 -1.03 -9.20 -6.07
N GLN A 61 -1.33 -10.00 -5.06
CA GLN A 61 -1.71 -9.49 -3.73
C GLN A 61 -0.55 -8.71 -3.08
N ILE A 62 0.69 -9.22 -3.18
CA ILE A 62 1.90 -8.56 -2.67
C ILE A 62 2.10 -7.17 -3.30
N ASN A 63 1.98 -7.07 -4.63
CA ASN A 63 2.04 -5.78 -5.32
C ASN A 63 0.88 -4.86 -4.91
N LEU A 64 -0.32 -5.41 -4.81
CA LEU A 64 -1.51 -4.64 -4.46
C LEU A 64 -1.39 -4.05 -3.05
N ARG A 65 -1.01 -4.85 -2.04
CA ARG A 65 -0.83 -4.35 -0.67
C ARG A 65 0.24 -3.27 -0.59
N LYS A 66 1.32 -3.39 -1.37
CA LYS A 66 2.37 -2.37 -1.46
C LYS A 66 1.81 -1.04 -2.01
N HIS A 67 0.98 -1.08 -3.05
CA HIS A 67 0.35 0.13 -3.58
C HIS A 67 -0.59 0.78 -2.57
N TYR A 68 -1.43 0.00 -1.90
CA TYR A 68 -2.35 0.52 -0.88
C TYR A 68 -1.59 1.15 0.27
N MET A 69 -0.57 0.46 0.79
CA MET A 69 0.21 0.96 1.92
C MET A 69 0.95 2.25 1.57
N THR A 70 1.52 2.33 0.36
CA THR A 70 2.13 3.56 -0.15
C THR A 70 1.11 4.68 -0.20
N TYR A 71 -0.08 4.43 -0.76
CA TYR A 71 -1.12 5.44 -0.84
C TYR A 71 -1.59 5.93 0.53
N ILE A 72 -1.84 5.02 1.49
CA ILE A 72 -2.24 5.36 2.85
C ILE A 72 -1.16 6.23 3.51
N PHE A 73 0.11 5.86 3.38
CA PHE A 73 1.23 6.65 3.88
C PHE A 73 1.19 8.09 3.35
N LEU A 74 1.12 8.26 2.03
CA LEU A 74 1.08 9.59 1.39
C LEU A 74 -0.16 10.39 1.79
N MET A 75 -1.32 9.73 1.90
CA MET A 75 -2.56 10.34 2.36
C MET A 75 -2.42 10.87 3.80
N LEU A 76 -1.85 10.07 4.70
CA LEU A 76 -1.65 10.48 6.09
C LEU A 76 -0.60 11.59 6.24
N GLN A 77 0.42 11.64 5.39
CA GLN A 77 1.37 12.76 5.36
C GLN A 77 0.67 14.11 5.09
N LYS A 78 -0.48 14.10 4.42
CA LYS A 78 -1.30 15.29 4.20
C LYS A 78 -2.23 15.65 5.36
N GLY A 79 -2.23 14.86 6.44
CA GLY A 79 -2.89 15.19 7.69
C GLY A 79 -4.34 14.73 7.81
N GLY A 80 -4.78 13.73 7.03
CA GLY A 80 -6.13 13.19 7.17
C GLY A 80 -6.38 11.92 6.39
N ILE A 81 -7.58 11.36 6.55
CA ILE A 81 -8.07 10.24 5.74
C ILE A 81 -9.04 10.74 4.67
N SER A 82 -9.09 10.05 3.54
CA SER A 82 -10.00 10.34 2.42
C SER A 82 -10.64 9.04 1.93
N GLU A 83 -11.70 9.16 1.12
CA GLU A 83 -12.30 7.99 0.48
C GLU A 83 -11.23 7.23 -0.33
N PRO A 84 -11.21 5.88 -0.28
CA PRO A 84 -12.18 4.96 0.34
C PRO A 84 -11.90 4.61 1.82
N PHE A 85 -10.88 5.19 2.43
CA PHE A 85 -10.38 4.82 3.77
C PHE A 85 -11.23 5.35 4.92
N THR A 86 -12.25 6.16 4.63
CA THR A 86 -13.30 6.59 5.56
C THR A 86 -14.33 5.48 5.85
N ARG A 87 -14.20 4.32 5.20
CA ARG A 87 -15.09 3.15 5.32
C ARG A 87 -14.27 1.89 5.57
N LEU A 88 -14.96 0.81 5.93
CA LEU A 88 -14.33 -0.50 6.09
C LEU A 88 -13.80 -1.02 4.73
N PRO A 89 -12.69 -1.78 4.74
CA PRO A 89 -12.19 -2.39 3.52
C PRO A 89 -13.21 -3.37 2.93
N PRO A 90 -13.32 -3.46 1.60
CA PRO A 90 -14.12 -4.48 0.94
C PRO A 90 -13.57 -5.88 1.21
N SER A 91 -14.41 -6.90 1.00
CA SER A 91 -14.01 -8.31 1.13
C SER A 91 -12.86 -8.66 0.20
N GLU A 92 -12.97 -8.21 -1.05
CA GLU A 92 -11.96 -8.32 -2.10
C GLU A 92 -11.39 -6.94 -2.38
N LEU A 93 -10.06 -6.83 -2.41
CA LEU A 93 -9.39 -5.56 -2.66
C LEU A 93 -9.33 -5.30 -4.17
N PRO A 94 -10.02 -4.27 -4.68
CA PRO A 94 -9.89 -3.88 -6.08
C PRO A 94 -8.57 -3.14 -6.28
N ILE A 95 -8.21 -2.91 -7.54
CA ILE A 95 -7.05 -2.08 -7.87
C ILE A 95 -7.35 -0.64 -7.42
N LEU A 96 -6.40 0.03 -6.77
CA LEU A 96 -6.58 1.39 -6.23
C LEU A 96 -7.16 2.37 -7.25
N SER A 97 -6.70 2.33 -8.50
CA SER A 97 -7.17 3.22 -9.58
C SER A 97 -8.65 3.04 -9.93
N GLN A 98 -9.29 1.96 -9.47
CA GLN A 98 -10.72 1.71 -9.67
C GLN A 98 -11.58 2.33 -8.56
N ILE A 99 -10.99 2.67 -7.41
CA ILE A 99 -11.73 3.14 -6.22
C ILE A 99 -11.29 4.52 -5.72
N VAL A 100 -10.07 4.94 -6.05
CA VAL A 100 -9.59 6.29 -5.76
C VAL A 100 -9.87 7.17 -6.98
N PRO A 101 -10.68 8.24 -6.84
CA PRO A 101 -10.86 9.22 -7.90
C PRO A 101 -9.51 9.77 -8.38
N ARG A 102 -9.34 9.91 -9.69
CA ARG A 102 -8.07 10.30 -10.31
C ARG A 102 -7.53 11.60 -9.74
N GLU A 103 -8.40 12.56 -9.45
CA GLU A 103 -8.07 13.86 -8.90
C GLU A 103 -7.44 13.71 -7.50
N ILE A 104 -8.01 12.85 -6.65
CA ILE A 104 -7.50 12.57 -5.31
C ILE A 104 -6.18 11.80 -5.41
N TYR A 105 -6.10 10.84 -6.33
CA TYR A 105 -4.86 10.11 -6.58
C TYR A 105 -3.71 11.04 -6.98
N LEU A 106 -3.95 11.92 -7.96
CA LEU A 106 -2.98 12.91 -8.39
C LEU A 106 -2.67 13.90 -7.27
N GLU A 107 -3.64 14.32 -6.47
CA GLU A 107 -3.37 15.18 -5.34
C GLU A 107 -2.36 14.52 -4.39
N VAL A 108 -2.62 13.27 -3.99
CA VAL A 108 -1.80 12.48 -3.05
C VAL A 108 -0.41 12.18 -3.61
N VAL A 109 -0.31 11.88 -4.91
CA VAL A 109 0.95 11.50 -5.57
C VAL A 109 1.76 12.71 -6.05
N ALA A 110 1.13 13.76 -6.59
CA ALA A 110 1.83 14.94 -7.13
C ALA A 110 2.52 15.79 -6.04
N GLY A 111 2.06 15.70 -4.79
CA GLY A 111 2.80 16.26 -3.64
C GLY A 111 4.14 15.54 -3.36
N ASN A 112 4.39 14.43 -4.05
CA ASN A 112 5.57 13.58 -3.95
C ASN A 112 6.21 13.41 -5.34
N GLU A 113 6.67 14.52 -5.93
CA GLU A 113 7.24 14.66 -7.30
C GLU A 113 8.33 13.64 -7.71
N HIS A 114 8.76 12.74 -6.82
CA HIS A 114 9.69 11.65 -7.11
C HIS A 114 9.03 10.30 -7.47
N LEU A 115 7.70 10.18 -7.38
CA LEU A 115 6.97 8.93 -7.64
C LEU A 115 6.30 8.86 -9.02
N GLU A 116 6.37 9.92 -9.84
CA GLU A 116 5.69 9.96 -11.15
C GLU A 116 6.43 9.24 -12.30
N LEU A 117 7.61 8.66 -12.09
CA LEU A 117 8.37 8.04 -13.18
C LEU A 117 9.11 6.76 -12.76
N GLN A 118 8.39 5.65 -12.56
CA GLN A 118 8.89 4.26 -12.78
C GLN A 118 7.77 3.31 -13.18
#